data_AF-A0A1V3Q0J9-F1
#
_entry.id   AF-A0A1V3Q0J9-F1
#
_cell.length_a   1.000
_cell.length_b   1.000
_cell.length_c   1.000
_cell.angle_alpha   90.00
_cell.angle_beta   90.00
_cell.angle_gamma   90.00
#
_symmetry.space_group_name_H-M   'P 1'
#
loop_
_entity.id
_entity.type
_entity.pdbx_description
1 polymer ?
#
loop_
_entity_poly.entity_id
_entity_poly.type
_entity_poly.pdbx_seq_one_letter_code
_entity_poly.pdbx_strand_id
1 'polypeptide(L)'
;MSRNRRKITGRAESGGYFTQPHAVMESPNYRALSAHAVKLLNDLGLQFRGANNGDLSTAWRIMQPRGWRSRDTLWRAQAELLHFGMIEKTRQGGLNRCNLFALTWLAINECRNKLDVPATRVASGVWNTPQPPMPKPERKNATSNTTSVSDRHGGRVSTTCLACQ
;
A
#
# COMPACT_ATOMS: atom_id res chain seq x y z
N MET A 1 -14.14 19.94 26.57
CA MET A 1 -15.38 20.27 25.83
C MET A 1 -16.23 19.01 25.67
N SER A 2 -17.12 18.76 26.64
CA SER A 2 -18.04 17.62 26.65
C SER A 2 -19.14 17.85 25.61
N ARG A 3 -19.24 17.00 24.59
CA ARG A 3 -20.44 16.95 23.73
C ARG A 3 -21.30 15.79 24.17
N ASN A 4 -22.08 16.00 25.23
CA ASN A 4 -23.16 15.09 25.57
C ASN A 4 -24.51 15.76 25.36
N ARG A 5 -25.11 15.50 24.18
CA ARG A 5 -26.54 15.22 23.99
C ARG A 5 -26.80 14.91 22.51
N ARG A 6 -26.96 13.63 22.17
CA ARG A 6 -27.79 13.24 21.00
C ARG A 6 -28.94 12.39 21.51
N LYS A 7 -30.03 13.06 21.89
CA LYS A 7 -31.36 12.45 22.05
C LYS A 7 -32.04 12.45 20.68
N ILE A 8 -31.65 11.56 19.78
CA ILE A 8 -32.45 11.15 18.62
C ILE A 8 -32.21 9.65 18.46
N THR A 9 -33.16 8.86 18.94
CA THR A 9 -33.16 7.40 18.93
C THR A 9 -33.04 6.85 17.51
N GLY A 10 -32.05 5.97 17.28
CA GLY A 10 -31.98 5.06 16.13
C GLY A 10 -31.40 5.59 14.81
N ARG A 11 -30.96 6.86 14.71
CA ARG A 11 -30.43 7.43 13.44
C ARG A 11 -28.93 7.70 13.43
N ALA A 12 -28.23 7.49 14.54
CA ALA A 12 -26.79 7.68 14.61
C ALA A 12 -26.11 6.32 14.44
N GLU A 13 -25.24 6.21 13.44
CA GLU A 13 -24.32 5.08 13.32
C GLU A 13 -23.50 4.96 14.60
N SER A 14 -23.53 3.77 15.21
CA SER A 14 -22.75 3.45 16.40
C SER A 14 -21.31 3.09 15.99
N GLY A 15 -20.30 3.71 16.59
CA GLY A 15 -18.91 3.32 16.39
C GLY A 15 -17.90 4.46 16.48
N GLY A 16 -16.63 4.11 16.30
CA GLY A 16 -15.55 5.07 16.10
C GLY A 16 -15.56 5.65 14.68
N TYR A 17 -14.95 6.82 14.51
CA TYR A 17 -14.80 7.49 13.23
C TYR A 17 -13.34 7.86 13.00
N PHE A 18 -12.96 7.89 11.73
CA PHE A 18 -11.66 8.38 11.30
C PHE A 18 -11.80 9.80 10.77
N THR A 19 -11.13 10.76 11.40
CA THR A 19 -11.15 12.16 10.97
C THR A 19 -9.98 12.45 10.06
N GLN A 20 -10.27 12.89 8.84
CA GLN A 20 -9.29 13.46 7.93
C GLN A 20 -9.47 14.99 7.90
N PRO A 21 -8.45 15.78 8.27
CA PRO A 21 -8.53 17.23 8.18
C PRO A 21 -8.74 17.67 6.72
N HIS A 22 -9.59 18.68 6.50
CA HIS A 22 -9.82 19.23 5.15
C HIS A 22 -8.51 19.72 4.53
N ALA A 23 -7.63 20.35 5.31
CA ALA A 23 -6.31 20.77 4.85
C ALA A 23 -5.48 19.63 4.22
N VAL A 24 -5.59 18.41 4.77
CA VAL A 24 -4.91 17.23 4.20
C VAL A 24 -5.55 16.84 2.87
N MET A 25 -6.88 16.83 2.79
CA MET A 25 -7.60 16.48 1.56
C MET A 25 -7.44 17.52 0.44
N GLU A 26 -7.27 18.78 0.81
CA GLU A 26 -7.04 19.91 -0.10
C GLU A 26 -5.58 19.99 -0.57
N SER A 27 -4.66 19.30 0.11
CA SER A 27 -3.24 19.30 -0.22
C SER A 27 -2.97 18.81 -1.65
N PRO A 28 -1.94 19.35 -2.33
CA PRO A 28 -1.57 18.90 -3.67
C PRO A 28 -1.19 17.41 -3.68
N ASN A 29 -0.60 16.92 -2.59
CA ASN A 29 -0.21 15.52 -2.41
C ASN A 29 -1.43 14.59 -2.37
N TYR A 30 -2.48 14.94 -1.63
CA TYR A 30 -3.72 14.14 -1.60
C TYR A 30 -4.39 14.12 -2.97
N ARG A 31 -4.47 15.27 -3.63
CA ARG A 31 -5.09 15.40 -4.96
C ARG A 31 -4.35 14.61 -6.04
N ALA A 32 -3.06 14.35 -5.87
CA ALA A 32 -2.24 13.56 -6.78
C ALA A 32 -2.40 12.04 -6.59
N LEU A 33 -3.02 11.59 -5.50
CA LEU A 33 -3.18 10.16 -5.20
C LEU A 33 -4.11 9.45 -6.18
N SER A 34 -3.78 8.20 -6.49
CA SER A 34 -4.67 7.26 -7.15
C SER A 34 -5.83 6.83 -6.24
N ALA A 35 -6.91 6.36 -6.85
CA ALA A 35 -8.06 5.82 -6.11
C ALA A 35 -7.68 4.63 -5.19
N HIS A 36 -6.66 3.85 -5.56
CA HIS A 36 -6.18 2.75 -4.71
C HIS A 36 -5.41 3.28 -3.49
N ALA A 37 -4.58 4.31 -3.65
CA ALA A 37 -3.91 4.96 -2.52
C ALA A 37 -4.93 5.60 -1.57
N VAL A 38 -5.94 6.29 -2.09
CA VAL A 38 -7.04 6.85 -1.26
C VAL A 38 -7.78 5.75 -0.51
N LYS A 39 -8.12 4.63 -1.17
CA LYS A 39 -8.73 3.46 -0.50
C LYS A 39 -7.82 2.93 0.62
N LEU A 40 -6.53 2.75 0.36
CA LEU A 40 -5.57 2.25 1.35
C LEU A 40 -5.45 3.21 2.53
N LEU A 41 -5.43 4.52 2.28
CA LEU A 41 -5.40 5.54 3.32
C LEU A 41 -6.60 5.43 4.26
N ASN A 42 -7.80 5.20 3.70
CA ASN A 42 -9.02 5.00 4.47
C ASN A 42 -9.01 3.65 5.23
N ASP A 43 -8.45 2.59 4.64
CA ASP A 43 -8.27 1.29 5.31
C ASP A 43 -7.28 1.39 6.49
N LEU A 44 -6.23 2.21 6.38
CA LEU A 44 -5.33 2.54 7.49
C LEU A 44 -6.02 3.42 8.53
N GLY A 45 -6.82 4.39 8.07
CA GLY A 45 -7.65 5.23 8.93
C GLY A 45 -8.62 4.43 9.80
N LEU A 46 -9.21 3.35 9.26
CA LEU A 46 -10.05 2.45 10.03
C LEU A 46 -9.29 1.71 11.14
N GLN A 47 -8.01 1.38 10.92
CA GLN A 47 -7.18 0.74 11.94
C GLN A 47 -6.82 1.70 13.08
N PHE A 48 -6.87 3.01 12.84
CA PHE A 48 -6.56 4.02 13.83
C PHE A 48 -7.71 4.18 14.84
N ARG A 49 -7.37 4.00 16.13
CA ARG A 49 -8.28 4.05 17.29
C ARG A 49 -7.95 5.21 18.23
N GLY A 50 -7.23 6.23 17.76
CA GLY A 50 -6.89 7.44 18.54
C GLY A 50 -5.54 7.41 19.25
N ALA A 51 -5.04 6.23 19.63
CA ALA A 51 -3.82 6.08 20.44
C ALA A 51 -2.81 5.07 19.87
N ASN A 52 -2.97 4.66 18.61
CA ASN A 52 -2.12 3.67 17.94
C ASN A 52 -1.56 4.17 16.60
N ASN A 53 -1.41 5.49 16.43
CA ASN A 53 -0.75 6.03 15.24
C ASN A 53 0.71 5.59 15.25
N GLY A 54 1.10 4.77 14.27
CA GLY A 54 2.38 4.07 14.23
C GLY A 54 2.26 2.55 14.31
N ASP A 55 1.13 1.99 14.73
CA ASP A 55 0.84 0.53 14.68
C ASP A 55 -0.24 0.22 13.63
N LEU A 56 -0.15 0.88 12.46
CA LEU A 56 -1.03 0.63 11.32
C LEU A 56 -0.33 -0.32 10.35
N SER A 57 -1.02 -1.35 9.86
CA SER A 57 -0.39 -2.38 9.04
C SER A 57 -1.05 -2.52 7.66
N THR A 58 -0.22 -2.70 6.64
CA THR A 58 -0.62 -3.05 5.28
C THR A 58 -0.46 -4.54 5.00
N ALA A 59 -0.32 -5.38 6.03
CA ALA A 59 -0.09 -6.81 5.85
C ALA A 59 -1.23 -7.47 5.04
N TRP A 60 -0.85 -8.35 4.10
CA TRP A 60 -1.80 -8.98 3.18
C TRP A 60 -3.00 -9.64 3.86
N ARG A 61 -2.75 -10.36 4.97
CA ARG A 61 -3.80 -11.05 5.74
C ARG A 61 -4.84 -10.09 6.35
N ILE A 62 -4.45 -8.85 6.63
CA ILE A 62 -5.35 -7.80 7.14
C ILE A 62 -6.10 -7.16 5.98
N MET A 63 -5.43 -6.95 4.85
CA MET A 63 -5.99 -6.27 3.68
C MET A 63 -6.91 -7.16 2.82
N GLN A 64 -6.68 -8.46 2.77
CA GLN A 64 -7.49 -9.37 1.96
C GLN A 64 -8.99 -9.33 2.36
N PRO A 65 -9.38 -9.40 3.66
CA PRO A 65 -10.77 -9.20 4.08
C PRO A 65 -11.35 -7.81 3.77
N ARG A 66 -10.50 -6.79 3.54
CA ARG A 66 -10.88 -5.42 3.15
C ARG A 66 -11.16 -5.28 1.65
N GLY A 67 -11.10 -6.39 0.91
CA GLY A 67 -11.39 -6.47 -0.51
C GLY A 67 -10.18 -6.28 -1.43
N TRP A 68 -8.95 -6.31 -0.90
CA TRP A 68 -7.74 -6.29 -1.74
C TRP A 68 -7.54 -7.64 -2.43
N ARG A 69 -7.44 -7.60 -3.76
CA ARG A 69 -7.33 -8.81 -4.61
C ARG A 69 -5.92 -9.03 -5.18
N SER A 70 -5.07 -8.00 -5.18
CA SER A 70 -3.70 -8.08 -5.68
C SER A 70 -2.72 -7.49 -4.67
N ARG A 71 -1.67 -8.26 -4.37
CA ARG A 71 -0.54 -7.81 -3.55
C ARG A 71 0.22 -6.68 -4.24
N ASP A 72 0.35 -6.74 -5.56
CA ASP A 72 1.06 -5.72 -6.33
C ASP A 72 0.31 -4.39 -6.31
N THR A 73 -1.02 -4.41 -6.42
CA THR A 73 -1.83 -3.19 -6.33
C THR A 73 -1.73 -2.57 -4.95
N LEU A 74 -1.78 -3.40 -3.90
CA LEU A 74 -1.58 -2.94 -2.51
C LEU A 74 -0.19 -2.34 -2.32
N TRP A 75 0.85 -3.00 -2.85
CA TRP A 75 2.22 -2.52 -2.78
C TRP A 75 2.41 -1.18 -3.51
N ARG A 76 1.83 -1.02 -4.70
CA ARG A 76 1.86 0.24 -5.45
C ARG A 76 1.15 1.36 -4.70
N ALA A 77 -0.03 1.09 -4.15
CA ALA A 77 -0.78 2.06 -3.34
C ALA A 77 0.02 2.47 -2.08
N GLN A 78 0.68 1.51 -1.42
CA GLN A 78 1.53 1.79 -0.27
C GLN A 78 2.75 2.64 -0.67
N ALA A 79 3.42 2.31 -1.78
CA ALA A 79 4.56 3.07 -2.28
C ALA A 79 4.16 4.50 -2.65
N GLU A 80 2.98 4.68 -3.25
CA GLU A 80 2.41 5.98 -3.58
C GLU A 80 2.14 6.83 -2.33
N LEU A 81 1.51 6.25 -1.29
CA LEU A 81 1.27 6.95 -0.03
C LEU A 81 2.57 7.36 0.68
N LEU A 82 3.63 6.53 0.59
CA LEU A 82 4.95 6.86 1.11
C LEU A 82 5.61 7.98 0.31
N HIS A 83 5.52 7.92 -1.03
CA HIS A 83 6.07 8.94 -1.94
C HIS A 83 5.49 10.32 -1.68
N PHE A 84 4.16 10.41 -1.56
CA PHE A 84 3.45 11.67 -1.28
C PHE A 84 3.46 12.08 0.20
N GLY A 85 4.16 11.33 1.06
CA GLY A 85 4.30 11.67 2.48
C GLY A 85 2.98 11.62 3.27
N MET A 86 1.99 10.86 2.79
CA MET A 86 0.70 10.69 3.48
C MET A 86 0.82 9.70 4.63
N ILE A 87 1.73 8.73 4.48
CA ILE A 87 2.11 7.80 5.52
C ILE A 87 3.63 7.78 5.66
N GLU A 88 4.10 7.46 6.86
CA GLU A 88 5.51 7.23 7.15
C GLU A 88 5.70 5.85 7.76
N LYS A 89 6.85 5.22 7.49
CA LYS A 89 7.15 3.89 8.01
C LYS A 89 7.71 4.03 9.42
N THR A 90 7.04 3.42 10.40
CA THR A 90 7.43 3.43 11.82
C THR A 90 8.16 2.15 12.25
N ARG A 91 8.00 1.07 11.48
CA ARG A 91 8.77 -0.16 11.66
C ARG A 91 9.13 -0.78 10.32
N GLN A 92 10.38 -1.18 10.18
CA GLN A 92 10.85 -2.01 9.08
C GLN A 92 10.44 -3.47 9.28
N GLY A 93 9.72 -4.00 8.29
CA GLY A 93 9.37 -5.42 8.23
C GLY A 93 10.58 -6.30 7.91
N GLY A 94 10.41 -7.60 8.10
CA GLY A 94 11.42 -8.62 7.84
C GLY A 94 10.83 -10.02 7.91
N LEU A 95 11.68 -11.04 8.02
CA LEU A 95 11.20 -12.41 8.25
C LEU A 95 10.41 -12.45 9.56
N ASN A 96 9.13 -12.79 9.48
CA ASN A 96 8.18 -12.80 10.60
C ASN A 96 7.82 -11.43 11.22
N ARG A 97 8.13 -10.31 10.55
CA ARG A 97 7.72 -8.97 11.01
C ARG A 97 7.06 -8.18 9.88
N CYS A 98 5.87 -7.63 10.14
CA CYS A 98 5.21 -6.74 9.17
C CYS A 98 5.72 -5.30 9.29
N ASN A 99 5.68 -4.59 8.17
CA ASN A 99 5.85 -3.14 8.17
C ASN A 99 4.71 -2.49 8.96
N LEU A 100 5.06 -1.47 9.75
CA LEU A 100 4.10 -0.60 10.40
C LEU A 100 4.24 0.82 9.88
N PHE A 101 3.13 1.55 9.91
CA PHE A 101 3.01 2.89 9.38
C PHE A 101 2.28 3.81 10.36
N ALA A 102 2.55 5.11 10.21
CA ALA A 102 1.83 6.20 10.84
C ALA A 102 1.28 7.15 9.77
N LEU A 103 0.19 7.84 10.11
CA LEU A 103 -0.35 8.96 9.35
C LEU A 103 0.43 10.22 9.73
N THR A 104 0.93 10.95 8.73
CA THR A 104 1.89 12.05 8.93
C THR A 104 1.28 13.35 9.45
N TRP A 105 -0.06 13.47 9.46
CA TRP A 105 -0.77 14.59 10.08
C TRP A 105 -1.15 14.36 11.54
N LEU A 106 -0.79 13.18 12.09
CA LEU A 106 -0.96 12.83 13.50
C LEU A 106 0.42 12.57 14.12
N ALA A 107 0.55 12.83 15.42
CA ALA A 107 1.77 12.48 16.15
C ALA A 107 1.89 10.95 16.30
N ILE A 108 3.11 10.41 16.31
CA ILE A 108 3.36 8.98 16.51
C ILE A 108 3.14 8.65 17.99
N ASN A 109 2.28 7.68 18.26
CA ASN A 109 1.98 7.23 19.62
C ASN A 109 3.00 6.21 20.13
N GLU A 110 3.13 6.13 21.45
CA GLU A 110 3.90 5.09 22.12
C GLU A 110 3.21 3.73 22.02
N CYS A 111 3.49 3.01 20.93
CA CYS A 111 2.82 1.75 20.61
C CYS A 111 3.50 0.55 21.30
N ARG A 112 3.60 0.57 22.64
CA ARG A 112 4.15 -0.53 23.47
C ARG A 112 5.52 -1.05 23.01
N ASN A 113 6.45 -0.15 22.67
CA ASN A 113 7.80 -0.48 22.17
C ASN A 113 7.84 -1.40 20.93
N LYS A 114 6.77 -1.41 20.13
CA LYS A 114 6.75 -2.15 18.87
C LYS A 114 7.46 -1.44 17.72
N LEU A 115 7.70 -0.14 17.85
CA LEU A 115 8.16 0.74 16.76
C LEU A 115 9.68 0.85 16.77
N ASP A 116 10.26 1.07 15.58
CA ASP A 116 11.69 1.36 15.43
C ASP A 116 11.98 2.86 15.66
N VAL A 117 10.93 3.70 15.58
CA VAL A 117 10.98 5.15 15.80
C VAL A 117 10.40 5.53 17.17
N PRO A 118 10.94 6.57 17.84
CA PRO A 118 10.39 7.04 19.10
C PRO A 118 9.02 7.69 18.90
N ALA A 119 8.20 7.68 19.97
CA ALA A 119 6.95 8.43 19.98
C ALA A 119 7.23 9.93 19.83
N THR A 120 6.36 10.63 19.10
CA THR A 120 6.49 12.06 18.85
C THR A 120 5.35 12.82 19.53
N ARG A 121 5.62 14.07 19.94
CA ARG A 121 4.57 14.99 20.46
C ARG A 121 3.88 15.76 19.35
N VAL A 122 4.56 15.95 18.22
CA VAL A 122 4.10 16.73 17.07
C VAL A 122 4.05 15.81 15.85
N ALA A 123 3.05 16.03 15.00
CA ALA A 123 2.94 15.35 13.71
C ALA A 123 4.12 15.71 12.80
N SER A 124 4.57 14.76 11.96
CA SER A 124 5.71 15.01 11.07
C SER A 124 5.40 16.05 9.98
N GLY A 125 4.14 16.15 9.55
CA GLY A 125 3.69 17.19 8.62
C GLY A 125 4.17 17.01 7.18
N VAL A 126 4.77 15.87 6.84
CA VAL A 126 5.36 15.60 5.51
C VAL A 126 4.35 15.74 4.39
N TRP A 127 3.07 15.44 4.65
CA TRP A 127 1.96 15.58 3.71
C TRP A 127 1.79 17.02 3.18
N ASN A 128 2.29 18.04 3.88
CA ASN A 128 2.13 19.43 3.47
C ASN A 128 3.20 19.90 2.47
N THR A 129 4.32 19.18 2.35
CA THR A 129 5.39 19.53 1.42
C THR A 129 5.07 18.95 0.04
N PRO A 130 4.83 19.76 -1.01
CA PRO A 130 4.48 19.25 -2.32
C PRO A 130 5.56 18.33 -2.88
N GLN A 131 5.16 17.14 -3.31
CA GLN A 131 6.06 16.17 -3.94
C GLN A 131 5.88 16.18 -5.47
N PRO A 132 6.94 15.92 -6.23
CA PRO A 132 6.81 15.77 -7.68
C PRO A 132 5.91 14.57 -8.00
N PRO A 133 5.33 14.53 -9.21
CA PRO A 133 4.56 13.37 -9.66
C PRO A 133 5.37 12.07 -9.51
N MET A 134 4.72 11.03 -9.00
CA MET A 134 5.38 9.73 -8.83
C MET A 134 5.87 9.21 -10.19
N PRO A 135 7.14 8.76 -10.30
CA PRO A 135 7.63 8.21 -11.55
C PRO A 135 6.81 6.98 -11.94
N LYS A 136 6.46 6.86 -13.22
CA LYS A 136 5.78 5.68 -13.73
C LYS A 136 6.68 4.46 -13.50
N PRO A 137 6.14 3.32 -13.04
CA PRO A 137 6.94 2.12 -12.91
C PRO A 137 7.53 1.79 -14.28
N GLU A 138 8.85 1.67 -14.33
CA GLU A 138 9.55 1.26 -15.54
C GLU A 138 8.98 -0.08 -16.00
N ARG A 139 8.49 -0.13 -17.25
CA ARG A 139 8.11 -1.40 -17.85
C ARG A 139 9.41 -2.16 -18.03
N LYS A 140 9.62 -3.22 -17.25
CA LYS A 140 10.68 -4.18 -17.57
C LYS A 140 10.33 -4.72 -18.95
N ASN A 141 11.00 -4.23 -19.99
CA ASN A 141 10.90 -4.82 -21.31
C ASN A 141 11.22 -6.31 -21.11
N ALA A 142 10.30 -7.19 -21.52
CA ALA A 142 10.59 -8.60 -21.54
C ALA A 142 11.84 -8.77 -22.42
N THR A 143 12.98 -9.07 -21.79
CA THR A 143 14.25 -9.18 -22.49
C THR A 143 14.07 -10.24 -23.59
N SER A 144 14.18 -9.82 -24.84
CA SER A 144 14.11 -10.66 -26.04
C SER A 144 15.36 -11.56 -26.20
N ASN A 145 15.90 -12.08 -25.09
CA ASN A 145 17.12 -12.87 -25.07
C ASN A 145 16.85 -14.37 -24.86
N THR A 146 15.63 -14.84 -25.13
CA THR A 146 15.43 -16.26 -25.41
C THR A 146 15.79 -16.46 -26.88
N THR A 147 16.97 -17.03 -27.14
CA THR A 147 17.29 -17.60 -28.45
C THR A 147 16.13 -18.51 -28.82
N SER A 148 15.38 -18.16 -29.87
CA SER A 148 14.37 -19.03 -30.45
C SER A 148 15.07 -20.34 -30.82
N VAL A 149 14.85 -21.40 -30.04
CA VAL A 149 15.26 -22.75 -30.41
C VAL A 149 14.48 -23.06 -31.68
N SER A 150 15.17 -23.09 -32.82
CA SER A 150 14.57 -23.50 -34.08
C SER A 150 14.06 -24.93 -33.91
N ASP A 151 12.74 -25.14 -33.93
CA ASP A 151 12.12 -26.46 -33.99
C ASP A 151 12.46 -27.13 -35.33
N ARG A 152 13.69 -27.64 -35.47
CA ARG A 152 14.03 -28.56 -36.55
C ARG A 152 13.38 -29.89 -36.23
N HIS A 153 12.18 -30.09 -36.74
CA HIS A 153 11.55 -31.41 -36.78
C HIS A 153 12.48 -32.33 -37.58
N GLY A 154 13.08 -33.30 -36.91
CA GLY A 154 13.94 -34.31 -37.54
C GLY A 154 13.15 -35.09 -38.58
N GLY A 155 13.40 -34.80 -39.86
CA GLY A 155 12.89 -35.58 -40.97
C GLY A 155 13.46 -36.99 -40.89
N ARG A 156 12.56 -37.98 -40.73
CA ARG A 156 12.90 -39.41 -40.79
C ARG A 156 13.34 -39.71 -42.23
N VAL A 157 14.64 -39.90 -42.46
CA VAL A 157 15.14 -40.40 -43.74
C VAL A 157 14.68 -41.85 -43.85
N SER A 158 13.72 -42.12 -44.73
CA SER A 158 13.27 -43.47 -45.05
C SER A 158 14.26 -44.07 -46.04
N THR A 159 15.15 -44.94 -45.55
CA THR A 159 16.09 -45.70 -46.38
C THR A 159 15.31 -46.72 -47.20
N THR A 160 15.01 -46.42 -48.47
CA THR A 160 14.58 -47.43 -49.43
C THR A 160 15.80 -48.24 -49.88
N CYS A 161 15.90 -49.48 -49.40
CA CYS A 161 16.80 -50.48 -49.96
C CYS A 161 16.41 -50.76 -51.42
N LEU A 162 17.29 -50.39 -52.35
CA LEU A 162 17.26 -50.87 -53.73
C LEU A 162 17.82 -52.29 -53.76
N ALA A 163 17.01 -53.22 -54.26
CA ALA A 163 17.41 -54.58 -54.58
C ALA A 163 18.34 -54.57 -55.81
N CYS A 164 19.52 -55.19 -55.69
CA CYS A 164 20.32 -55.61 -56.83
C CYS A 164 19.74 -56.90 -57.42
N GLN A 165 19.70 -56.95 -58.75
CA GLN A 165 19.61 -58.16 -59.57
C GLN A 165 20.94 -58.92 -59.55
#